data_AF-A0A965VSW7-F1
#
_entry.id   AF-A0A965VSW7-F1
#
_cell.length_a   1.000
_cell.length_b   1.000
_cell.length_c   1.000
_cell.angle_alpha   90.00
_cell.angle_beta   90.00
_cell.angle_gamma   90.00
#
_symmetry.space_group_name_H-M   'P 1'
#
loop_
_entity.id
_entity.type
_entity.pdbx_description
1 polymer ?
#
loop_
_entity_poly.entity_id
_entity_poly.type
_entity_poly.pdbx_seq_one_letter_code
_entity_poly.pdbx_strand_id
1 'polypeptide(L)'
;MEAGYPPLEITLTAKEQKRLGSVCIETRCTHLGPTGCNMGDDKPFGCTLYPLSYNPNNKSFYFDTDCPLMDDYFIGLSDAQSDASAHLNKVHESIIQLEKADPAFLQLNHEVDVAYFDLKRIPAVHFKPKQNKKNSNI
;
A
#
# COMPACT_ATOMS: atom_id res chain seq x y z
N MET A 1 -4.90 16.23 -27.59
CA MET A 1 -5.46 14.96 -27.08
C MET A 1 -4.43 14.46 -26.09
N GLU A 2 -4.64 14.68 -24.80
CA GLU A 2 -3.84 13.95 -23.81
C GLU A 2 -4.20 12.48 -23.98
N ALA A 3 -3.20 11.63 -24.21
CA ALA A 3 -3.40 10.20 -24.26
C ALA A 3 -3.86 9.77 -22.86
N GLY A 4 -5.18 9.74 -22.66
CA GLY A 4 -5.78 9.40 -21.37
C GLY A 4 -5.34 8.00 -21.00
N TYR A 5 -4.60 7.89 -19.90
CA TYR A 5 -4.32 6.59 -19.29
C TYR A 5 -5.63 5.82 -19.14
N PRO A 6 -5.63 4.50 -19.41
CA PRO A 6 -6.83 3.69 -19.22
C PRO A 6 -7.35 3.86 -17.79
N PRO A 7 -8.68 3.74 -17.57
CA PRO A 7 -9.24 3.85 -16.23
C PRO A 7 -8.60 2.82 -15.30
N LEU A 8 -8.05 3.29 -14.17
CA LEU A 8 -7.48 2.42 -13.16
C LEU A 8 -8.60 1.78 -12.35
N GLU A 9 -8.78 0.47 -12.53
CA GLU A 9 -9.62 -0.34 -11.66
C GLU A 9 -8.81 -0.76 -10.42
N ILE A 10 -9.37 -0.54 -9.23
CA ILE A 10 -8.72 -0.95 -7.99
C ILE A 10 -8.81 -2.46 -7.87
N THR A 11 -7.66 -3.11 -7.77
CA THR A 11 -7.59 -4.53 -7.43
C THR A 11 -8.19 -4.75 -6.04
N LEU A 12 -9.10 -5.71 -5.91
CA LEU A 12 -9.77 -6.06 -4.66
C LEU A 12 -9.35 -7.47 -4.22
N THR A 13 -9.17 -7.68 -2.92
CA THR A 13 -9.10 -9.04 -2.35
C THR A 13 -10.40 -9.79 -2.63
N ALA A 14 -10.38 -11.12 -2.59
CA ALA A 14 -11.58 -11.94 -2.77
C ALA A 14 -12.71 -11.61 -1.78
N LYS A 15 -12.37 -11.12 -0.57
CA LYS A 15 -13.35 -10.65 0.41
C LYS A 15 -13.93 -9.29 0.03
N GLU A 16 -13.09 -8.37 -0.41
CA GLU A 16 -13.51 -7.04 -0.86
C GLU A 16 -14.36 -7.12 -2.12
N GLN A 17 -13.96 -7.95 -3.10
CA GLN A 17 -14.75 -8.20 -4.32
C GLN A 17 -16.17 -8.66 -3.98
N LYS A 18 -16.31 -9.59 -3.01
CA LYS A 18 -17.62 -10.08 -2.55
C LYS A 18 -18.46 -9.00 -1.86
N ARG A 19 -17.82 -8.06 -1.17
CA ARG A 19 -18.48 -7.00 -0.39
C ARG A 19 -18.82 -5.77 -1.24
N LEU A 20 -17.92 -5.37 -2.12
CA LEU A 20 -17.94 -4.10 -2.83
C LEU A 20 -18.33 -4.24 -4.31
N GLY A 21 -18.19 -5.44 -4.89
CA GLY A 21 -18.30 -5.60 -6.34
C GLY A 21 -17.03 -5.07 -7.00
N SER A 22 -17.08 -3.87 -7.57
CA SER A 22 -15.92 -3.20 -8.20
C SER A 22 -15.71 -1.80 -7.63
N VAL A 23 -14.46 -1.33 -7.66
CA VAL A 23 -14.10 0.04 -7.25
C VAL A 23 -13.22 0.64 -8.35
N CYS A 24 -13.75 1.59 -9.11
CA CYS A 24 -13.01 2.24 -10.20
C CYS A 24 -12.56 3.65 -9.81
N ILE A 25 -11.34 4.06 -10.15
CA ILE A 25 -10.93 5.48 -10.13
C ILE A 25 -11.27 6.08 -11.49
N GLU A 26 -12.56 6.35 -11.70
CA GLU A 26 -13.06 7.11 -12.85
C GLU A 26 -13.49 8.52 -12.44
N THR A 27 -13.73 9.40 -13.42
CA THR A 27 -14.28 10.76 -13.21
C THR A 27 -15.64 10.75 -12.49
N ARG A 28 -16.30 9.58 -12.37
CA ARG A 28 -17.55 9.36 -11.62
C ARG A 28 -17.45 8.20 -10.63
N CYS A 29 -16.33 8.06 -9.94
CA CYS A 29 -16.26 7.14 -8.80
C CYS A 29 -17.17 7.64 -7.66
N THR A 30 -18.20 6.87 -7.29
CA THR A 30 -19.08 7.20 -6.16
C THR A 30 -18.35 7.21 -4.81
N HIS A 31 -17.15 6.63 -4.77
CA HIS A 31 -16.28 6.59 -3.61
C HIS A 31 -15.27 7.74 -3.56
N LEU A 32 -15.19 8.60 -4.59
CA LEU A 32 -14.33 9.79 -4.60
C LEU A 32 -15.17 11.05 -4.43
N GLY A 33 -15.00 11.72 -3.29
CA GLY A 33 -15.57 13.03 -3.00
C GLY A 33 -14.59 14.18 -3.23
N PRO A 34 -15.01 15.44 -2.95
CA PRO A 34 -14.18 16.63 -3.15
C PRO A 34 -12.88 16.63 -2.34
N THR A 35 -12.83 15.88 -1.24
CA THR A 35 -11.68 15.77 -0.33
C THR A 35 -10.94 14.44 -0.46
N GLY A 36 -11.23 13.64 -1.49
CA GLY A 36 -10.65 12.32 -1.71
C GLY A 36 -11.62 11.17 -1.43
N CYS A 37 -11.07 9.99 -1.12
CA CYS A 37 -11.86 8.76 -0.92
C CYS A 37 -12.78 8.87 0.30
N ASN A 38 -14.08 8.62 0.12
CA ASN A 38 -15.10 8.70 1.18
C ASN A 38 -15.28 7.39 1.97
N MET A 39 -14.53 6.34 1.63
CA MET A 39 -14.66 5.03 2.27
C MET A 39 -14.00 4.96 3.65
N GLY A 40 -13.19 5.94 4.03
CA GLY A 40 -12.50 5.94 5.34
C GLY A 40 -11.71 4.65 5.57
N ASP A 41 -11.99 3.98 6.68
CA ASP A 41 -11.36 2.69 7.04
C ASP A 41 -11.89 1.49 6.22
N ASP A 42 -13.00 1.64 5.50
CA ASP A 42 -13.55 0.60 4.62
C ASP A 42 -12.90 0.56 3.24
N LYS A 43 -11.90 1.43 3.00
CA LYS A 43 -11.17 1.50 1.73
C LYS A 43 -10.52 0.15 1.41
N PRO A 44 -10.48 -0.24 0.13
CA PRO A 44 -9.79 -1.47 -0.28
C PRO A 44 -8.33 -1.49 0.18
N PHE A 45 -7.78 -2.69 0.37
CA PHE A 45 -6.39 -2.85 0.75
C PHE A 45 -5.44 -2.23 -0.28
N GLY A 46 -5.73 -2.33 -1.59
CA GLY A 46 -4.94 -1.66 -2.62
C GLY A 46 -4.84 -0.14 -2.41
N CYS A 47 -5.96 0.51 -2.07
CA CYS A 47 -6.00 1.93 -1.71
C CYS A 47 -5.34 2.25 -0.35
N THR A 48 -5.20 1.25 0.52
CA THR A 48 -4.44 1.37 1.77
C THR A 48 -2.95 1.27 1.51
N LEU A 49 -2.56 0.43 0.56
CA LEU A 49 -1.18 0.17 0.22
C LEU A 49 -0.54 1.36 -0.50
N TYR A 50 -1.25 2.01 -1.42
CA TYR A 50 -0.76 3.19 -2.14
C TYR A 50 -0.28 4.30 -1.16
N PRO A 51 0.91 4.90 -1.36
CA PRO A 51 1.76 4.88 -2.57
C PRO A 51 2.79 3.73 -2.64
N LEU A 52 2.64 2.69 -1.82
CA LEU A 52 3.50 1.51 -1.88
C LEU A 52 2.97 0.50 -2.91
N SER A 53 3.88 -0.32 -3.43
CA SER A 53 3.56 -1.57 -4.12
C SER A 53 4.38 -2.71 -3.52
N TYR A 54 3.74 -3.85 -3.28
CA TYR A 54 4.41 -5.04 -2.74
C TYR A 54 4.61 -6.09 -3.82
N ASN A 55 5.85 -6.49 -4.06
CA ASN A 55 6.17 -7.57 -4.99
C ASN A 55 6.22 -8.91 -4.23
N PRO A 56 5.25 -9.83 -4.43
CA PRO A 56 5.23 -11.10 -3.72
C PRO A 56 6.34 -12.07 -4.17
N ASN A 57 6.91 -11.90 -5.36
CA ASN A 57 7.96 -12.79 -5.89
C ASN A 57 9.31 -12.59 -5.18
N ASN A 58 9.67 -11.34 -4.86
CA ASN A 58 10.93 -11.00 -4.19
C ASN A 58 10.75 -10.39 -2.80
N LYS A 59 9.50 -10.37 -2.29
CA LYS A 59 9.12 -9.86 -0.97
C LYS A 59 9.64 -8.45 -0.67
N SER A 60 9.66 -7.58 -1.69
CA SER A 60 10.16 -6.22 -1.57
C SER A 60 9.04 -5.20 -1.74
N PHE A 61 9.18 -4.08 -1.04
CA PHE A 61 8.34 -2.91 -1.23
C PHE A 61 8.96 -1.95 -2.25
N TYR A 62 8.09 -1.34 -3.02
CA TYR A 62 8.37 -0.27 -3.96
C TYR A 62 7.49 0.93 -3.61
N PHE A 63 7.86 2.10 -4.12
CA PHE A 63 7.19 3.36 -3.88
C PHE A 63 6.98 4.06 -5.23
N ASP A 64 5.78 4.60 -5.44
CA ASP A 64 5.44 5.41 -6.62
C ASP A 64 6.24 6.72 -6.64
N THR A 65 7.08 6.90 -7.66
CA THR A 65 7.97 8.07 -7.77
C THR A 65 7.25 9.38 -8.07
N ASP A 66 6.01 9.33 -8.55
CA ASP A 66 5.21 10.51 -8.83
C ASP A 66 4.48 11.03 -7.59
N CYS A 67 4.48 10.25 -6.50
CA CYS A 67 3.89 10.69 -5.25
C CYS A 67 4.74 11.83 -4.63
N PRO A 68 4.16 13.03 -4.39
CA PRO A 68 4.90 14.20 -3.90
C PRO A 68 5.45 14.01 -2.49
N LEU A 69 5.03 12.97 -1.78
CA LEU A 69 5.51 12.63 -0.45
C LEU A 69 6.71 11.67 -0.46
N MET A 70 7.25 11.27 -1.63
CA MET A 70 8.31 10.27 -1.71
C MET A 70 9.52 10.62 -0.83
N ASP A 71 10.08 11.83 -0.98
CA ASP A 71 11.29 12.21 -0.25
C ASP A 71 11.04 12.23 1.26
N ASP A 72 9.95 12.83 1.72
CA ASP A 72 9.55 12.85 3.12
C ASP A 72 9.31 11.45 3.67
N TYR A 73 8.70 10.57 2.87
CA TYR A 73 8.47 9.18 3.24
C TYR A 73 9.79 8.43 3.45
N PHE A 74 10.73 8.54 2.50
CA PHE A 74 12.04 7.89 2.59
C PHE A 74 12.89 8.44 3.74
N ILE A 75 12.83 9.76 4.00
CA ILE A 75 13.45 10.37 5.19
C ILE A 75 12.80 9.78 6.45
N GLY A 76 11.48 9.72 6.49
CA GLY A 76 10.71 9.15 7.59
C GLY A 76 11.07 7.70 7.90
N LEU A 77 11.37 6.87 6.89
CA LEU A 77 11.80 5.48 7.08
C LEU A 77 13.11 5.34 7.89
N SER A 78 13.89 6.42 8.03
CA SER A 78 15.08 6.44 8.90
C SER A 78 14.75 6.54 10.39
N ASP A 79 13.51 6.93 10.73
CA ASP A 79 13.00 6.98 12.10
C ASP A 79 11.91 5.92 12.31
N ALA A 80 12.15 4.99 13.23
CA ALA A 80 11.23 3.91 13.57
C ALA A 80 9.92 4.39 14.23
N GLN A 81 9.82 5.65 14.66
CA GLN A 81 8.61 6.26 15.23
C GLN A 81 7.88 7.19 14.26
N SER A 82 8.38 7.36 13.04
CA SER A 82 7.71 8.19 12.03
C SER A 82 6.42 7.55 11.52
N ASP A 83 5.56 8.39 10.95
CA ASP A 83 4.34 7.95 10.26
C ASP A 83 4.67 7.01 9.08
N ALA A 84 5.77 7.25 8.36
CA ALA A 84 6.20 6.39 7.25
C ALA A 84 6.56 4.97 7.75
N SER A 85 7.32 4.87 8.84
CA SER A 85 7.65 3.58 9.46
C SER A 85 6.42 2.90 10.04
N ALA A 86 5.51 3.64 10.69
CA ALA A 86 4.26 3.09 11.21
C ALA A 86 3.36 2.56 10.08
N HIS A 87 3.24 3.33 8.99
CA HIS A 87 2.50 2.94 7.80
C HIS A 87 3.06 1.67 7.16
N LEU A 88 4.38 1.62 6.90
CA LEU A 88 5.04 0.46 6.30
C LEU A 88 4.86 -0.81 7.15
N ASN A 89 4.97 -0.69 8.48
CA ASN A 89 4.72 -1.80 9.40
C ASN A 89 3.27 -2.30 9.30
N LYS A 90 2.28 -1.40 9.34
CA LYS A 90 0.86 -1.74 9.26
C LYS A 90 0.52 -2.50 7.98
N VAL A 91 1.02 -2.03 6.83
CA VAL A 91 0.78 -2.72 5.55
C VAL A 91 1.51 -4.07 5.49
N HIS A 92 2.72 -4.16 6.04
CA HIS A 92 3.48 -5.40 6.08
C HIS A 92 2.78 -6.48 6.91
N GLU A 93 2.22 -6.14 8.07
CA GLU A 93 1.41 -7.06 8.88
C GLU A 93 0.19 -7.59 8.09
N SER A 94 -0.46 -6.72 7.33
CA SER A 94 -1.60 -7.09 6.48
C SER A 94 -1.18 -8.01 5.33
N ILE A 95 -0.03 -7.71 4.69
CA ILE A 95 0.55 -8.54 3.63
C ILE A 95 0.87 -9.95 4.14
N ILE A 96 1.43 -10.10 5.34
CA ILE A 96 1.71 -11.43 5.92
C ILE A 96 0.44 -12.28 6.02
N GLN A 97 -0.71 -11.67 6.31
CA GLN A 97 -2.00 -12.38 6.32
C GLN A 97 -2.47 -12.70 4.90
N LEU A 98 -2.34 -11.75 3.96
CA LEU A 98 -2.74 -11.93 2.57
C LEU A 98 -1.87 -12.94 1.81
N GLU A 99 -0.58 -13.08 2.14
CA GLU A 99 0.29 -14.12 1.56
C GLU A 99 -0.30 -15.53 1.76
N LYS A 100 -1.04 -15.73 2.86
CA LYS A 100 -1.68 -17.02 3.18
C LYS A 100 -3.12 -17.08 2.66
N ALA A 101 -3.85 -15.98 2.80
CA ALA A 101 -5.30 -15.96 2.56
C ALA A 101 -5.66 -15.69 1.10
N ASP A 102 -4.87 -14.87 0.40
CA ASP A 102 -5.16 -14.38 -0.95
C ASP A 102 -3.88 -13.99 -1.71
N PRO A 103 -2.98 -14.95 -2.00
CA PRO A 103 -1.74 -14.67 -2.73
C PRO A 103 -1.99 -14.22 -4.18
N ALA A 104 -3.11 -14.64 -4.78
CA ALA A 104 -3.48 -14.23 -6.14
C ALA A 104 -3.78 -12.74 -6.22
N PHE A 105 -4.47 -12.18 -5.21
CA PHE A 105 -4.66 -10.75 -5.09
C PHE A 105 -3.32 -9.99 -5.04
N LEU A 106 -2.37 -10.44 -4.21
CA LEU A 106 -1.07 -9.76 -4.09
C LEU A 106 -0.31 -9.74 -5.41
N GLN A 107 -0.37 -10.85 -6.16
CA GLN A 107 0.25 -10.95 -7.49
C GLN A 107 -0.40 -9.97 -8.46
N LEU A 108 -1.73 -9.99 -8.57
CA LEU A 108 -2.47 -9.12 -9.48
C LEU A 108 -2.30 -7.63 -9.13
N ASN A 109 -2.34 -7.28 -7.85
CA ASN A 109 -2.17 -5.89 -7.42
C ASN A 109 -0.80 -5.36 -7.85
N HIS A 110 0.26 -6.14 -7.65
CA HIS A 110 1.60 -5.72 -8.08
C HIS A 110 1.73 -5.62 -9.61
N GLU A 111 1.12 -6.53 -10.37
CA GLU A 111 1.11 -6.48 -11.84
C GLU A 111 0.42 -5.22 -12.35
N VAL A 112 -0.71 -4.84 -11.75
CA VAL A 112 -1.41 -3.60 -12.05
C VAL A 112 -0.55 -2.39 -11.68
N ASP A 113 0.03 -2.36 -10.48
CA ASP A 113 0.87 -1.24 -10.04
C ASP A 113 2.06 -1.00 -10.98
N VAL A 114 2.73 -2.07 -11.42
CA VAL A 114 3.86 -2.01 -12.37
C VAL A 114 3.42 -1.48 -13.75
N ALA A 115 2.18 -1.75 -14.15
CA ALA A 115 1.65 -1.27 -15.43
C ALA A 115 1.26 0.23 -15.41
N TYR A 116 0.99 0.79 -14.22
CA TYR A 116 0.46 2.14 -14.06
C TYR A 116 1.43 3.15 -13.45
N PHE A 117 2.39 2.70 -12.63
CA PHE A 117 3.25 3.59 -11.85
C PHE A 117 4.74 3.37 -12.15
N ASP A 118 5.50 4.45 -12.04
CA ASP A 118 6.95 4.40 -11.99
C ASP A 118 7.38 4.05 -10.54
N LEU A 119 7.93 2.85 -10.37
CA LEU A 119 8.17 2.27 -9.05
C LEU A 119 9.66 2.26 -8.68
N LYS A 120 9.99 2.89 -7.55
CA LYS A 120 11.33 2.84 -6.94
C LYS A 120 11.34 1.90 -5.74
N ARG A 121 12.28 0.96 -5.74
CA ARG A 121 12.44 0.01 -4.63
C ARG A 121 12.78 0.73 -3.33
N ILE A 122 12.09 0.37 -2.25
CA ILE A 122 12.44 0.79 -0.90
C ILE A 122 13.62 -0.08 -0.43
N PRO A 123 14.75 0.52 -0.01
CA PRO A 123 15.86 -0.22 0.58
C PRO A 123 15.38 -1.06 1.76
N ALA A 124 15.98 -2.22 2.00
CA ALA A 124 15.62 -3.05 3.13
C ALA A 124 15.76 -2.25 4.44
N VAL A 125 14.63 -1.80 4.98
CA VAL A 125 14.59 -1.15 6.30
C VAL A 125 14.83 -2.24 7.33
N HIS A 126 15.85 -2.07 8.16
CA HIS A 126 16.07 -2.97 9.28
C HIS A 126 14.96 -2.72 10.30
N PHE A 127 13.85 -3.47 10.20
CA PHE A 127 12.86 -3.53 11.25
C PHE A 127 13.53 -4.11 12.50
N LYS A 128 14.02 -3.24 13.38
CA LYS A 128 14.51 -3.67 14.68
C LYS A 128 13.28 -4.08 15.50
N PRO A 129 13.14 -5.35 15.89
CA PRO A 129 12.05 -5.74 16.78
C PRO A 129 12.14 -4.89 18.05
N LYS A 130 11.00 -4.37 18.51
CA LYS A 130 10.91 -3.64 19.79
C LYS A 130 11.55 -4.51 20.87
N GLN A 131 12.74 -4.11 21.33
CA GLN A 131 13.33 -4.68 22.54
C GLN A 131 12.46 -4.21 23.70
N ASN A 132 11.64 -5.13 24.24
CA ASN A 132 11.00 -4.92 25.53
C ASN A 132 12.12 -4.71 26.56
N LYS A 133 12.33 -3.45 26.98
CA LYS A 133 13.08 -3.13 28.21
C LYS A 133 12.33 -3.77 29.38
N LYS A 134 12.70 -5.01 29.73
CA LYS A 134 12.44 -5.52 31.07
C LYS A 134 13.32 -4.69 32.02
N ASN A 135 12.69 -3.76 32.73
CA ASN A 135 13.31 -3.15 33.90
C ASN A 135 13.53 -4.26 34.93
N SER A 136 14.76 -4.76 35.04
CA SER A 136 15.24 -5.44 36.24
C SER A 136 15.65 -4.35 37.22
N ASN A 137 14.76 -4.01 38.14
CA ASN A 137 15.17 -3.34 39.37
C ASN A 137 15.74 -4.42 40.30
N ILE A 138 16.98 -4.18 40.74
CA ILE A 138 17.67 -4.84 41.85
C ILE A 138 17.08 -4.32 43.16
#